data_AF-A0A7L5HRU3-F1
#
_entry.id   AF-A0A7L5HRU3-F1
#
_cell.length_a   1.000
_cell.length_b   1.000
_cell.length_c   1.000
_cell.angle_alpha   90.00
_cell.angle_beta   90.00
_cell.angle_gamma   90.00
#
_symmetry.space_group_name_H-M   'P 1'
#
loop_
_entity.id
_entity.type
_entity.pdbx_description
1 polymer ?
#
loop_
_entity_poly.entity_id
_entity_poly.type
_entity_poly.pdbx_seq_one_letter_code
_entity_poly.pdbx_strand_id
1 'polypeptide(L)'
;MYKEVDFENFLNYNFDLLIDARSPREYNFAHIKNAKNYYALNNEEFEEIGALYKKSKGLAKAKGASYICKNMSYHINELFQNYKIGSLVGIYCARGGKRSKAIALILAELGYRIVRLEGGYKAYRSYVSAFFQKKLNIEFLCLCGNTASGKSDLLNLLDNALNLEKLANHQGSSFGKIYGEQPSQKAFEDELFYFLKYYPYKTCFIEAESRQIGNLTLPLNLYQAMQNAKKIWCECDINFRIQRVLKNYTPMKKEIFLECVEKISPYISKEFKEKLCKNFENNNLKICIKMLFEYYDRVYKKPTKIDYFINSSNLDEAKKHLMSLNS
;
A
#
# COMPACT_ATOMS: atom_id res chain seq x y z
N MET A 1 31.77 -17.47 2.66
CA MET A 1 31.61 -16.47 3.75
C MET A 1 30.62 -15.40 3.31
N TYR A 2 29.65 -15.00 4.14
CA TYR A 2 28.66 -13.95 3.81
C TYR A 2 28.88 -12.68 4.64
N LYS A 3 28.39 -11.53 4.15
CA LYS A 3 28.39 -10.26 4.91
C LYS A 3 27.09 -10.09 5.68
N GLU A 4 27.15 -9.42 6.82
CA GLU A 4 25.98 -9.04 7.61
C GLU A 4 26.01 -7.53 7.86
N VAL A 5 24.87 -6.87 7.65
CA VAL A 5 24.76 -5.40 7.73
C VAL A 5 23.41 -4.99 8.33
N ASP A 6 23.36 -3.84 8.99
CA ASP A 6 22.11 -3.19 9.39
C ASP A 6 21.26 -2.77 8.17
N PHE A 7 20.02 -2.34 8.42
CA PHE A 7 19.10 -1.99 7.33
C PHE A 7 19.51 -0.73 6.55
N GLU A 8 20.15 0.25 7.19
CA GLU A 8 20.56 1.49 6.52
C GLU A 8 21.64 1.19 5.47
N ASN A 9 22.63 0.37 5.84
CA ASN A 9 23.64 -0.13 4.92
C ASN A 9 23.07 -1.13 3.91
N PHE A 10 22.08 -1.92 4.30
CA PHE A 10 21.39 -2.87 3.41
C PHE A 10 20.72 -2.17 2.22
N LEU A 11 20.17 -0.96 2.41
CA LEU A 11 19.53 -0.16 1.36
C LEU A 11 20.50 0.30 0.25
N ASN A 12 21.80 0.35 0.53
CA ASN A 12 22.80 0.81 -0.43
C ASN A 12 23.19 -0.25 -1.46
N TYR A 13 22.66 -1.46 -1.33
CA TYR A 13 22.93 -2.57 -2.25
C TYR A 13 21.85 -2.66 -3.33
N ASN A 14 22.29 -2.76 -4.59
CA ASN A 14 21.46 -3.16 -5.71
C ASN A 14 21.55 -4.68 -5.87
N PHE A 15 20.64 -5.40 -5.22
CA PHE A 15 20.61 -6.86 -5.26
C PHE A 15 20.09 -7.38 -6.60
N ASP A 16 20.76 -8.39 -7.16
CA ASP A 16 20.21 -9.18 -8.27
C ASP A 16 18.99 -9.99 -7.79
N LEU A 17 19.01 -10.39 -6.51
CA LEU A 17 17.92 -11.08 -5.84
C LEU A 17 17.84 -10.69 -4.37
N LEU A 18 16.65 -10.34 -3.89
CA LEU A 18 16.36 -10.20 -2.47
C LEU A 18 15.49 -11.37 -2.00
N ILE A 19 15.98 -12.15 -1.04
CA ILE A 19 15.29 -13.32 -0.49
C ILE A 19 14.62 -12.99 0.84
N ASP A 20 13.32 -13.24 0.91
CA ASP A 20 12.60 -13.40 2.17
C ASP A 20 12.52 -14.88 2.56
N ALA A 21 13.27 -15.27 3.59
CA ALA A 21 13.32 -16.63 4.12
C ALA A 21 12.22 -16.96 5.14
N ARG A 22 11.24 -16.06 5.34
CA ARG A 22 10.06 -16.33 6.16
C ARG A 22 9.06 -17.24 5.45
N SER A 23 8.04 -17.70 6.17
CA SER A 23 7.01 -18.55 5.55
C SER A 23 6.20 -17.76 4.50
N PRO A 24 5.55 -18.44 3.55
CA PRO A 24 4.69 -17.77 2.55
C PRO A 24 3.62 -16.87 3.17
N ARG A 25 3.01 -17.29 4.30
CA ARG A 25 2.04 -16.45 5.03
C ARG A 25 2.66 -15.16 5.57
N GLU A 26 3.85 -15.23 6.15
CA GLU A 26 4.55 -14.04 6.65
C GLU A 26 4.92 -13.08 5.51
N TYR A 27 5.33 -13.62 4.36
CA TYR A 27 5.68 -12.88 3.15
C TYR A 27 4.47 -12.19 2.52
N ASN A 28 3.37 -12.93 2.32
CA ASN A 28 2.13 -12.42 1.73
C ASN A 28 1.49 -11.34 2.62
N PHE A 29 1.68 -11.41 3.94
CA PHE A 29 1.17 -10.37 4.84
C PHE A 29 1.87 -9.02 4.61
N ALA A 30 3.20 -9.02 4.52
CA ALA A 30 4.03 -7.87 4.13
C ALA A 30 5.49 -8.31 4.01
N HIS A 31 6.24 -7.75 3.07
CA HIS A 31 7.65 -8.05 2.82
C HIS A 31 8.40 -6.81 2.32
N ILE A 32 9.73 -6.82 2.43
CA ILE A 32 10.59 -5.77 1.86
C ILE A 32 10.38 -5.73 0.34
N LYS A 33 10.22 -4.52 -0.22
CA LYS A 33 9.93 -4.31 -1.65
C LYS A 33 10.90 -5.08 -2.55
N ASN A 34 10.36 -5.70 -3.60
CA ASN A 34 11.07 -6.54 -4.57
C ASN A 34 11.67 -7.86 -4.02
N ALA A 35 11.38 -8.24 -2.76
CA ALA A 35 11.81 -9.55 -2.25
C ALA A 35 11.05 -10.69 -2.94
N LYS A 36 11.71 -11.83 -3.14
CA LYS A 36 11.11 -13.12 -3.54
C LYS A 36 11.12 -14.08 -2.35
N ASN A 37 10.07 -14.88 -2.21
CA ASN A 37 9.94 -15.81 -1.11
C ASN A 37 10.61 -17.16 -1.40
N TYR A 38 11.89 -17.29 -1.04
CA TYR A 38 12.57 -18.59 -0.92
C TYR A 38 12.58 -18.98 0.56
N TYR A 39 11.48 -19.60 0.99
CA TYR A 39 11.19 -19.82 2.40
C TYR A 39 12.11 -20.88 3.01
N ALA A 40 12.54 -20.64 4.26
CA ALA A 40 13.27 -21.65 5.02
C ALA A 40 12.33 -22.78 5.49
N LEU A 41 11.11 -22.42 5.86
CA LEU A 41 10.05 -23.31 6.30
C LEU A 41 8.76 -22.84 5.65
N ASN A 42 7.94 -23.76 5.13
CA ASN A 42 6.59 -23.42 4.70
C ASN A 42 5.69 -23.11 5.92
N ASN A 43 4.39 -22.87 5.70
CA ASN A 43 3.50 -22.43 6.77
C ASN A 43 3.31 -23.52 7.84
N GLU A 44 3.07 -24.75 7.40
CA GLU A 44 2.81 -25.92 8.24
C GLU A 44 4.06 -26.32 9.03
N GLU A 45 5.21 -26.34 8.35
CA GLU A 45 6.52 -26.59 8.98
C GLU A 45 6.87 -25.51 9.99
N PHE A 46 6.60 -24.23 9.69
CA PHE A 46 6.86 -23.14 10.62
C PHE A 46 6.02 -23.25 11.89
N GLU A 47 4.75 -23.62 11.76
CA GLU A 47 3.85 -23.86 12.90
C GLU A 47 4.30 -25.05 13.73
N GLU A 48 4.64 -26.17 13.07
CA GLU A 48 5.12 -27.36 13.75
C GLU A 48 6.42 -27.08 14.53
N ILE A 49 7.39 -26.43 13.90
CA ILE A 49 8.65 -26.07 14.55
C ILE A 49 8.41 -25.10 15.70
N GLY A 50 7.47 -24.16 15.55
CA GLY A 50 7.07 -23.27 16.65
C GLY A 50 6.50 -24.01 17.85
N ALA A 51 5.63 -25.00 17.62
CA ALA A 51 5.05 -25.84 18.67
C ALA A 51 6.12 -26.74 19.32
N LEU A 52 6.99 -27.36 18.52
CA LEU A 52 8.05 -28.23 18.99
C LEU A 52 9.11 -27.46 19.78
N TYR A 53 9.43 -26.22 19.40
CA TYR A 53 10.44 -25.39 20.08
C TYR A 53 10.05 -25.09 21.53
N LYS A 54 8.74 -24.98 21.81
CA LYS A 54 8.21 -24.81 23.18
C LYS A 54 8.42 -26.08 24.03
N LYS A 55 8.41 -27.26 23.42
CA LYS A 55 8.57 -28.56 24.08
C LYS A 55 10.04 -28.98 24.21
N SER A 56 10.79 -28.93 23.11
CA SER A 56 12.21 -29.30 23.05
C SER A 56 12.95 -28.49 21.99
N LYS A 57 13.85 -27.62 22.45
CA LYS A 57 14.69 -26.79 21.57
C LYS A 57 15.63 -27.63 20.70
N GLY A 58 16.11 -28.77 21.20
CA GLY A 58 17.02 -29.66 20.47
C GLY A 58 16.33 -30.31 19.28
N LEU A 59 15.17 -30.95 19.53
CA LEU A 59 14.37 -31.59 18.49
C LEU A 59 13.89 -30.57 17.44
N ALA A 60 13.43 -29.39 17.87
CA ALA A 60 13.02 -28.33 16.95
C ALA A 60 14.16 -27.84 16.05
N LYS A 61 15.40 -27.76 16.57
CA LYS A 61 16.58 -27.40 15.76
C LYS A 61 16.91 -28.49 14.74
N ALA A 62 16.91 -29.75 15.14
CA ALA A 62 17.21 -30.87 14.25
C ALA A 62 16.16 -31.01 13.14
N LYS A 63 14.87 -31.01 13.52
CA LYS A 63 13.76 -31.10 12.57
C LYS A 63 13.70 -29.88 11.66
N GLY A 64 13.89 -28.68 12.20
CA GLY A 64 13.93 -27.45 11.40
C GLY A 64 15.09 -27.43 10.40
N ALA A 65 16.27 -27.95 10.77
CA ALA A 65 17.38 -28.07 9.82
C ALA A 65 17.04 -29.04 8.67
N SER A 66 16.39 -30.17 8.97
CA SER A 66 15.93 -31.12 7.95
C SER A 66 14.97 -30.47 6.95
N TYR A 67 13.97 -29.73 7.43
CA TYR A 67 13.04 -28.99 6.56
C TYR A 67 13.74 -27.94 5.70
N ILE A 68 14.66 -27.17 6.27
CA ILE A 68 15.41 -26.16 5.51
C ILE A 68 16.20 -26.83 4.37
N CYS A 69 16.88 -27.94 4.63
CA CYS A 69 17.61 -28.66 3.58
C CYS A 69 16.67 -29.15 2.48
N LYS A 70 15.50 -29.69 2.84
CA LYS A 70 14.48 -30.14 1.89
C LYS A 70 13.91 -28.99 1.05
N ASN A 71 13.60 -27.85 1.66
CA ASN A 71 13.07 -26.70 0.93
C ASN A 71 14.14 -26.08 0.03
N MET A 72 15.39 -26.04 0.48
CA MET A 72 16.50 -25.56 -0.35
C MET A 72 16.80 -26.47 -1.53
N SER A 73 16.62 -27.79 -1.41
CA SER A 73 16.80 -28.67 -2.57
C SER A 73 15.80 -28.37 -3.69
N TYR A 74 14.59 -27.92 -3.36
CA TYR A 74 13.62 -27.42 -4.32
C TYR A 74 14.03 -26.05 -4.89
N HIS A 75 14.34 -25.09 -4.00
CA HIS A 75 14.64 -23.72 -4.40
C HIS A 75 15.94 -23.55 -5.21
N ILE A 76 16.98 -24.35 -4.95
CA ILE A 76 18.29 -24.21 -5.62
C ILE A 76 18.17 -24.38 -7.13
N ASN A 77 17.33 -25.30 -7.60
CA ASN A 77 17.16 -25.54 -9.03
C ASN A 77 16.62 -24.28 -9.74
N GLU A 78 15.60 -23.66 -9.15
CA GLU A 78 15.03 -22.40 -9.67
C GLU A 78 16.05 -21.25 -9.57
N LEU A 79 16.77 -21.14 -8.45
CA LEU A 79 17.78 -20.09 -8.25
C LEU A 79 18.89 -20.20 -9.29
N PHE A 80 19.42 -21.40 -9.52
CA PHE A 80 20.53 -21.63 -10.46
C PHE A 80 20.13 -21.40 -11.92
N GLN A 81 18.87 -21.65 -12.26
CA GLN A 81 18.35 -21.36 -13.61
C GLN A 81 18.19 -19.85 -13.86
N ASN A 82 17.84 -19.08 -12.84
CA ASN A 82 17.49 -17.67 -12.99
C ASN A 82 18.60 -16.69 -12.63
N TYR A 83 19.58 -17.09 -11.82
CA TYR A 83 20.65 -16.22 -11.33
C TYR A 83 22.01 -16.90 -11.51
N LYS A 84 22.97 -16.16 -12.08
CA LYS A 84 24.32 -16.66 -12.32
C LYS A 84 25.08 -16.77 -11.00
N ILE A 85 26.00 -17.73 -10.93
CA ILE A 85 27.00 -17.76 -9.84
C ILE A 85 27.75 -16.43 -9.82
N GLY A 86 27.98 -15.90 -8.62
CA GLY A 86 28.50 -14.55 -8.41
C GLY A 86 27.43 -13.45 -8.34
N SER A 87 26.16 -13.72 -8.61
CA SER A 87 25.07 -12.76 -8.36
C SER A 87 25.05 -12.30 -6.89
N LEU A 88 24.73 -11.02 -6.69
CA LEU A 88 24.59 -10.39 -5.38
C LEU A 88 23.20 -10.66 -4.82
N VAL A 89 23.14 -11.40 -3.73
CA VAL A 89 21.88 -11.83 -3.11
C VAL A 89 21.75 -11.23 -1.72
N GLY A 90 20.69 -10.46 -1.52
CA GLY A 90 20.24 -9.99 -0.22
C GLY A 90 19.37 -11.07 0.44
N ILE A 91 19.50 -11.30 1.74
CA ILE A 91 18.64 -12.27 2.44
C ILE A 91 18.27 -11.84 3.86
N TYR A 92 17.01 -12.06 4.23
CA TYR A 92 16.51 -11.82 5.57
C TYR A 92 15.52 -12.89 6.03
N CYS A 93 15.27 -12.93 7.33
CA CYS A 93 14.10 -13.62 7.91
C CYS A 93 13.47 -12.71 8.96
N ALA A 94 12.54 -13.19 9.79
CA ALA A 94 11.82 -12.32 10.73
C ALA A 94 12.72 -11.51 11.68
N ARG A 95 13.83 -12.11 12.17
CA ARG A 95 14.72 -11.50 13.18
C ARG A 95 16.21 -11.66 12.88
N GLY A 96 16.58 -11.97 11.64
CA GLY A 96 17.99 -12.26 11.29
C GLY A 96 18.56 -13.49 12.00
N GLY A 97 17.72 -14.50 12.24
CA GLY A 97 18.09 -15.72 12.96
C GLY A 97 18.49 -16.90 12.06
N LYS A 98 18.24 -18.11 12.56
CA LYS A 98 18.70 -19.37 11.92
C LYS A 98 18.18 -19.60 10.51
N ARG A 99 16.96 -19.15 10.20
CA ARG A 99 16.30 -19.34 8.89
C ARG A 99 17.12 -18.72 7.76
N SER A 100 17.36 -17.41 7.82
CA SER A 100 18.19 -16.72 6.83
C SER A 100 19.65 -17.14 6.89
N LYS A 101 20.19 -17.46 8.08
CA LYS A 101 21.57 -17.93 8.22
C LYS A 101 21.81 -19.25 7.49
N ALA A 102 20.90 -20.22 7.59
CA ALA A 102 21.08 -21.53 6.95
C ALA A 102 21.06 -21.42 5.42
N ILE A 103 20.10 -20.69 4.86
CA ILE A 103 20.03 -20.45 3.41
C ILE A 103 21.26 -19.66 2.93
N ALA A 104 21.65 -18.61 3.67
CA ALA A 104 22.83 -17.81 3.35
C ALA A 104 24.13 -18.65 3.27
N LEU A 105 24.29 -19.64 4.16
CA LEU A 105 25.43 -20.55 4.11
C LEU A 105 25.42 -21.38 2.83
N ILE A 106 24.30 -22.05 2.54
CA ILE A 106 24.17 -22.89 1.34
C ILE A 106 24.45 -22.09 0.06
N LEU A 107 23.84 -20.91 -0.08
CA LEU A 107 24.05 -20.08 -1.28
C LEU A 107 25.47 -19.51 -1.36
N ALA A 108 26.10 -19.18 -0.23
CA ALA A 108 27.50 -18.75 -0.23
C ALA A 108 28.44 -19.87 -0.67
N GLU A 109 28.20 -21.12 -0.26
CA GLU A 109 28.99 -22.29 -0.71
C GLU A 109 28.82 -22.57 -2.21
N LEU A 110 27.65 -22.28 -2.78
CA LEU A 110 27.42 -22.35 -4.23
C LEU A 110 28.11 -21.22 -5.02
N GLY A 111 28.67 -20.21 -4.34
CA GLY A 111 29.40 -19.11 -4.98
C GLY A 111 28.58 -17.84 -5.23
N TYR A 112 27.40 -17.69 -4.64
CA TYR A 112 26.67 -16.41 -4.66
C TYR A 112 27.28 -15.42 -3.66
N ARG A 113 27.23 -14.13 -3.97
CA ARG A 113 27.68 -13.06 -3.07
C ARG A 113 26.55 -12.68 -2.12
N ILE A 114 26.61 -13.15 -0.88
CA ILE A 114 25.50 -13.00 0.07
C ILE A 114 25.70 -11.80 1.01
N VAL A 115 24.66 -10.97 1.12
CA VAL A 115 24.50 -9.94 2.15
C VAL A 115 23.25 -10.26 2.97
N ARG A 116 23.43 -10.46 4.27
CA ARG A 116 22.35 -10.79 5.20
C ARG A 116 21.94 -9.56 5.99
N LEU A 117 20.62 -9.32 6.08
CA LEU A 117 20.08 -8.26 6.92
C LEU A 117 20.15 -8.65 8.40
N GLU A 118 20.92 -7.90 9.18
CA GLU A 118 20.95 -7.99 10.64
C GLU A 118 19.59 -7.60 11.23
N GLY A 119 19.13 -8.34 12.24
CA GLY A 119 17.81 -8.12 12.85
C GLY A 119 16.61 -8.39 11.93
N GLY A 120 16.84 -8.68 10.65
CA GLY A 120 15.85 -9.13 9.68
C GLY A 120 14.68 -8.17 9.45
N TYR A 121 13.51 -8.73 9.12
CA TYR A 121 12.30 -7.94 8.88
C TYR A 121 11.91 -7.05 10.07
N LYS A 122 12.21 -7.47 11.30
CA LYS A 122 11.98 -6.64 12.49
C LYS A 122 12.80 -5.34 12.44
N ALA A 123 14.11 -5.43 12.13
CA ALA A 123 14.97 -4.25 12.02
C ALA A 123 14.50 -3.32 10.89
N TYR A 124 14.14 -3.89 9.74
CA TYR A 124 13.49 -3.16 8.66
C TYR A 124 12.25 -2.38 9.14
N ARG A 125 11.34 -3.07 9.84
CA ARG A 125 10.11 -2.43 10.34
C ARG A 125 10.36 -1.35 11.38
N SER A 126 11.37 -1.51 12.23
CA SER A 126 11.80 -0.47 13.15
C SER A 126 12.31 0.76 12.39
N TYR A 127 13.07 0.56 11.31
CA TYR A 127 13.57 1.65 10.47
C TYR A 127 12.43 2.41 9.76
N VAL A 128 11.48 1.69 9.15
CA VAL A 128 10.29 2.29 8.50
C VAL A 128 9.47 3.09 9.51
N SER A 129 9.25 2.56 10.72
CA SER A 129 8.53 3.28 11.78
C SER A 129 9.27 4.57 12.19
N ALA A 130 10.60 4.50 12.38
CA ALA A 130 11.42 5.66 12.71
C ALA A 130 11.44 6.72 11.60
N PHE A 131 11.36 6.32 10.32
CA PHE A 131 11.24 7.25 9.20
C PHE A 131 10.00 8.14 9.34
N PHE A 132 8.85 7.56 9.66
CA PHE A 132 7.59 8.31 9.80
C PHE A 132 7.49 9.12 11.10
N GLN A 133 8.37 8.93 12.07
CA GLN A 133 8.47 9.77 13.27
C GLN A 133 9.21 11.08 13.00
N LYS A 134 9.95 11.18 11.89
CA LYS A 134 10.65 12.40 11.48
C LYS A 134 9.70 13.33 10.73
N LYS A 135 9.99 14.63 10.72
CA LYS A 135 9.31 15.59 9.86
C LYS A 135 9.69 15.33 8.41
N LEU A 136 8.71 15.28 7.51
CA LEU A 136 8.95 15.16 6.08
C LEU A 136 9.39 16.50 5.52
N ASN A 137 10.49 16.50 4.77
CA ASN A 137 10.99 17.69 4.06
C ASN A 137 10.37 17.78 2.65
N ILE A 138 9.05 17.63 2.57
CA ILE A 138 8.25 17.72 1.34
C ILE A 138 7.12 18.72 1.60
N GLU A 139 6.93 19.67 0.69
CA GLU A 139 5.79 20.58 0.69
C GLU A 139 4.60 19.92 0.00
N PHE A 140 3.59 19.52 0.76
CA PHE A 140 2.39 18.93 0.18
C PHE A 140 1.45 20.00 -0.37
N LEU A 141 0.81 19.66 -1.49
CA LEU A 141 -0.27 20.41 -2.13
C LEU A 141 -1.50 19.51 -2.18
N CYS A 142 -2.48 19.78 -1.32
CA CYS A 142 -3.63 18.91 -1.14
C CYS A 142 -4.74 19.20 -2.15
N LEU A 143 -5.06 18.23 -3.00
CA LEU A 143 -6.24 18.26 -3.85
C LEU A 143 -7.49 17.97 -3.00
N CYS A 144 -8.38 18.95 -2.94
CA CYS A 144 -9.68 18.91 -2.28
C CYS A 144 -10.79 19.00 -3.32
N GLY A 145 -12.01 18.63 -2.96
CA GLY A 145 -13.17 18.78 -3.84
C GLY A 145 -14.17 17.66 -3.65
N ASN A 146 -15.33 17.86 -4.24
CA ASN A 146 -16.48 16.96 -4.12
C ASN A 146 -16.20 15.54 -4.63
N THR A 147 -17.09 14.60 -4.31
CA THR A 147 -16.97 13.21 -4.78
C THR A 147 -16.96 13.15 -6.30
N ALA A 148 -16.08 12.33 -6.87
CA ALA A 148 -15.89 12.19 -8.31
C ALA A 148 -15.48 13.48 -9.05
N SER A 149 -14.85 14.45 -8.36
CA SER A 149 -14.28 15.64 -8.99
C SER A 149 -13.04 15.37 -9.85
N GLY A 150 -12.51 14.14 -9.92
CA GLY A 150 -11.35 13.82 -10.77
C GLY A 150 -9.99 14.04 -10.10
N LYS A 151 -9.93 14.16 -8.76
CA LYS A 151 -8.66 14.27 -8.01
C LYS A 151 -7.72 13.10 -8.30
N SER A 152 -8.21 11.87 -8.15
CA SER A 152 -7.40 10.66 -8.37
C SER A 152 -6.95 10.54 -9.83
N ASP A 153 -7.77 11.00 -10.80
CA ASP A 153 -7.38 11.09 -12.20
C ASP A 153 -6.24 12.09 -12.41
N LEU A 154 -6.33 13.29 -11.80
CA LEU A 154 -5.27 14.30 -11.86
C LEU A 154 -3.96 13.81 -11.23
N LEU A 155 -4.02 13.15 -10.07
CA LEU A 155 -2.83 12.60 -9.42
C LEU A 155 -2.12 11.57 -10.32
N ASN A 156 -2.88 10.75 -11.06
CA ASN A 156 -2.29 9.79 -11.99
C ASN A 156 -1.62 10.44 -13.21
N LEU A 157 -1.92 11.70 -13.51
CA LEU A 157 -1.33 12.45 -14.64
C LEU A 157 -0.08 13.25 -14.24
N LEU A 158 0.26 13.28 -12.95
CA LEU A 158 1.35 14.09 -12.38
C LEU A 158 2.50 13.20 -11.91
N ASP A 159 3.73 13.55 -12.30
CA ASP A 159 4.93 12.81 -11.90
C ASP A 159 5.31 13.04 -10.43
N ASN A 160 4.85 14.15 -9.85
CA ASN A 160 5.12 14.57 -8.48
C ASN A 160 3.89 14.37 -7.57
N ALA A 161 3.15 13.28 -7.73
CA ALA A 161 1.94 13.00 -6.96
C ALA A 161 2.02 11.71 -6.13
N LEU A 162 1.49 11.76 -4.91
CA LEU A 162 1.22 10.60 -4.07
C LEU A 162 -0.28 10.32 -4.11
N ASN A 163 -0.66 9.15 -4.61
CA ASN A 163 -2.05 8.68 -4.63
C ASN A 163 -2.25 7.62 -3.52
N LEU A 164 -2.72 8.08 -2.37
CA LEU A 164 -3.00 7.27 -1.19
C LEU A 164 -4.10 6.23 -1.44
N GLU A 165 -5.18 6.57 -2.15
CA GLU A 165 -6.27 5.65 -2.49
C GLU A 165 -5.76 4.46 -3.31
N LYS A 166 -4.87 4.73 -4.26
CA LYS A 166 -4.22 3.71 -5.09
C LYS A 166 -3.31 2.80 -4.26
N LEU A 167 -2.50 3.38 -3.36
CA LEU A 167 -1.67 2.60 -2.44
C LEU A 167 -2.51 1.79 -1.44
N ALA A 168 -3.65 2.33 -1.02
CA ALA A 168 -4.58 1.69 -0.10
C ALA A 168 -5.50 0.67 -0.77
N ASN A 169 -5.49 0.60 -2.10
CA ASN A 169 -6.47 -0.13 -2.90
C ASN A 169 -7.92 0.18 -2.49
N HIS A 170 -8.24 1.45 -2.21
CA HIS A 170 -9.51 1.87 -1.62
C HIS A 170 -9.85 3.35 -1.89
N GLN A 171 -11.06 3.66 -2.36
CA GLN A 171 -11.49 5.04 -2.71
C GLN A 171 -12.02 5.89 -1.53
N GLY A 172 -11.41 5.77 -0.34
CA GLY A 172 -11.76 6.62 0.81
C GLY A 172 -13.23 6.68 1.28
N SER A 173 -14.14 5.84 0.77
CA SER A 173 -15.59 5.96 0.94
C SER A 173 -16.26 4.61 1.25
N SER A 174 -17.54 4.62 1.64
CA SER A 174 -18.30 3.38 1.91
C SER A 174 -18.45 2.48 0.68
N PHE A 175 -18.38 3.07 -0.52
CA PHE A 175 -18.33 2.36 -1.81
C PHE A 175 -16.89 2.09 -2.26
N GLY A 176 -15.87 2.38 -1.45
CA GLY A 176 -14.47 2.38 -1.86
C GLY A 176 -13.79 1.01 -1.96
N LYS A 177 -14.44 -0.08 -1.51
CA LYS A 177 -13.92 -1.47 -1.57
C LYS A 177 -13.92 -2.09 -2.99
N ILE A 178 -14.23 -1.31 -4.03
CA ILE A 178 -14.40 -1.83 -5.39
C ILE A 178 -13.08 -2.28 -6.03
N TYR A 179 -11.94 -1.76 -5.55
CA TYR A 179 -10.62 -2.14 -6.09
C TYR A 179 -10.07 -3.47 -5.54
N GLY A 180 -10.78 -4.12 -4.62
CA GLY A 180 -10.41 -5.42 -4.05
C GLY A 180 -9.96 -5.33 -2.60
N GLU A 181 -9.13 -6.28 -2.18
CA GLU A 181 -8.62 -6.33 -0.81
C GLU A 181 -7.59 -5.21 -0.57
N GLN A 182 -7.68 -4.55 0.59
CA GLN A 182 -6.68 -3.61 1.02
C GLN A 182 -5.39 -4.35 1.43
N PRO A 183 -4.21 -3.75 1.22
CA PRO A 183 -2.98 -4.30 1.77
C PRO A 183 -3.04 -4.32 3.30
N SER A 184 -2.14 -5.08 3.93
CA SER A 184 -1.93 -4.93 5.38
C SER A 184 -1.39 -3.53 5.70
N GLN A 185 -1.59 -3.07 6.95
CA GLN A 185 -1.01 -1.81 7.43
C GLN A 185 0.51 -1.75 7.18
N LYS A 186 1.22 -2.88 7.33
CA LYS A 186 2.67 -2.92 7.11
C LYS A 186 3.01 -2.74 5.63
N ALA A 187 2.35 -3.46 4.74
CA ALA A 187 2.59 -3.35 3.30
C ALA A 187 2.25 -1.95 2.75
N PHE A 188 1.18 -1.33 3.27
CA PHE A 188 0.85 0.06 2.95
C PHE A 188 1.95 1.05 3.38
N GLU A 189 2.42 0.93 4.63
CA GLU A 189 3.52 1.75 5.14
C GLU A 189 4.84 1.50 4.40
N ASP A 190 5.07 0.27 3.92
CA ASP A 190 6.24 -0.08 3.11
C ASP A 190 6.23 0.70 1.79
N GLU A 191 5.13 0.65 1.03
CA GLU A 191 5.03 1.41 -0.23
C GLU A 191 5.11 2.92 -0.01
N LEU A 192 4.49 3.44 1.05
CA LEU A 192 4.64 4.86 1.43
C LEU A 192 6.09 5.22 1.75
N PHE A 193 6.79 4.36 2.51
CA PHE A 193 8.19 4.58 2.86
C PHE A 193 9.07 4.64 1.62
N TYR A 194 8.93 3.68 0.70
CA TYR A 194 9.70 3.67 -0.54
C TYR A 194 9.37 4.88 -1.42
N PHE A 195 8.09 5.24 -1.55
CA PHE A 195 7.70 6.44 -2.30
C PHE A 195 8.38 7.69 -1.73
N LEU A 196 8.23 7.94 -0.43
CA LEU A 196 8.71 9.18 0.20
C LEU A 196 10.23 9.23 0.35
N LYS A 197 10.90 8.09 0.60
CA LYS A 197 12.35 8.03 0.78
C LYS A 197 13.12 8.35 -0.50
N TYR A 198 12.58 7.95 -1.65
CA TYR A 198 13.19 8.16 -2.97
C TYR A 198 12.50 9.28 -3.76
N TYR A 199 11.63 10.05 -3.12
CA TYR A 199 10.90 11.14 -3.75
C TYR A 199 11.86 12.28 -4.14
N PRO A 200 11.97 12.63 -5.44
CA PRO A 200 13.01 13.55 -5.90
C PRO A 200 12.58 15.02 -5.90
N TYR A 201 11.29 15.30 -5.68
CA TYR A 201 10.73 16.66 -5.79
C TYR A 201 10.58 17.33 -4.42
N LYS A 202 10.61 18.67 -4.41
CA LYS A 202 10.34 19.47 -3.21
C LYS A 202 8.85 19.52 -2.87
N THR A 203 7.99 19.52 -3.90
CA THR A 203 6.53 19.63 -3.78
C THR A 203 5.85 18.33 -4.19
N CYS A 204 4.80 17.93 -3.45
CA CYS A 204 4.04 16.71 -3.73
C CYS A 204 2.53 16.95 -3.73
N PHE A 205 1.86 16.65 -4.84
CA PHE A 205 0.40 16.63 -4.87
C PHE A 205 -0.13 15.39 -4.18
N ILE A 206 -1.16 15.57 -3.36
CA ILE A 206 -1.78 14.48 -2.61
C ILE A 206 -3.27 14.75 -2.43
N GLU A 207 -4.10 13.72 -2.40
CA GLU A 207 -5.51 13.88 -2.06
C GLU A 207 -5.71 14.23 -0.57
N ALA A 208 -6.72 15.06 -0.30
CA ALA A 208 -7.10 15.42 1.06
C ALA A 208 -7.93 14.32 1.73
N GLU A 209 -7.28 13.21 2.10
CA GLU A 209 -7.92 12.12 2.84
C GLU A 209 -7.96 12.35 4.35
N SER A 210 -8.88 11.65 4.99
CA SER A 210 -8.87 11.51 6.45
C SER A 210 -7.63 10.73 6.89
N ARG A 211 -7.34 10.71 8.20
CA ARG A 211 -6.24 9.87 8.71
C ARG A 211 -6.49 8.37 8.46
N GLN A 212 -7.73 7.95 8.27
CA GLN A 212 -8.09 6.57 7.97
C GLN A 212 -8.55 6.42 6.51
N ILE A 213 -8.04 5.39 5.84
CA ILE A 213 -8.46 4.98 4.49
C ILE A 213 -8.90 3.53 4.56
N GLY A 214 -10.21 3.32 4.73
CA GLY A 214 -10.74 2.01 5.08
C GLY A 214 -10.16 1.54 6.42
N ASN A 215 -9.45 0.41 6.42
CA ASN A 215 -8.80 -0.14 7.61
C ASN A 215 -7.36 0.37 7.84
N LEU A 216 -6.83 1.17 6.91
CA LEU A 216 -5.47 1.68 6.95
C LEU A 216 -5.41 3.01 7.68
N THR A 217 -4.35 3.21 8.46
CA THR A 217 -4.11 4.47 9.18
C THR A 217 -2.87 5.16 8.63
N LEU A 218 -2.99 6.42 8.25
CA LEU A 218 -1.87 7.24 7.83
C LEU A 218 -0.92 7.53 9.01
N PRO A 219 0.41 7.51 8.78
CA PRO A 219 1.38 7.95 9.76
C PRO A 219 1.11 9.40 10.22
N LEU A 220 1.27 9.66 11.51
CA LEU A 220 0.82 10.92 12.12
C LEU A 220 1.47 12.16 11.48
N ASN A 221 2.79 12.14 11.28
CA ASN A 221 3.50 13.28 10.70
C ASN A 221 3.15 13.52 9.23
N LEU A 222 2.86 12.46 8.46
CA LEU A 222 2.36 12.60 7.10
C LEU A 222 0.98 13.26 7.11
N TYR A 223 0.07 12.76 7.96
CA TYR A 223 -1.26 13.34 8.11
C TYR A 223 -1.21 14.80 8.56
N GLN A 224 -0.37 15.15 9.53
CA GLN A 224 -0.20 16.53 9.97
C GLN A 224 0.38 17.42 8.86
N ALA A 225 1.33 16.92 8.07
CA ALA A 225 1.84 17.65 6.90
C ALA A 225 0.74 17.90 5.86
N MET A 226 -0.13 16.92 5.61
CA MET A 226 -1.31 17.07 4.75
C MET A 226 -2.31 18.09 5.31
N GLN A 227 -2.56 18.10 6.63
CA GLN A 227 -3.48 19.06 7.23
C GLN A 227 -3.00 20.51 7.05
N ASN A 228 -1.69 20.73 7.18
CA ASN A 228 -1.05 22.05 7.05
C ASN A 228 -0.71 22.44 5.60
N ALA A 229 -0.89 21.53 4.64
CA ALA A 229 -0.64 21.76 3.22
C ALA A 229 -1.56 22.84 2.63
N LYS A 230 -1.09 23.51 1.57
CA LYS A 230 -1.94 24.38 0.75
C LYS A 230 -3.08 23.56 0.15
N LYS A 231 -4.30 24.11 0.14
CA LYS A 231 -5.51 23.43 -0.34
C LYS A 231 -5.87 23.91 -1.74
N ILE A 232 -5.98 22.97 -2.67
CA ILE A 232 -6.38 23.21 -4.06
C ILE A 232 -7.77 22.61 -4.25
N TRP A 233 -8.76 23.45 -4.48
CA TRP A 233 -10.14 23.02 -4.68
C TRP A 233 -10.40 22.68 -6.15
N CYS A 234 -10.67 21.40 -6.41
CA CYS A 234 -11.03 20.88 -7.73
C CYS A 234 -12.54 21.00 -7.95
N GLU A 235 -12.93 21.98 -8.76
CA GLU A 235 -14.31 22.16 -9.22
C GLU A 235 -14.57 21.33 -10.46
N CYS A 236 -15.70 20.64 -10.49
CA CYS A 236 -16.09 19.82 -11.63
C CYS A 236 -17.59 19.93 -11.84
N ASP A 237 -18.00 20.12 -13.09
CA ASP A 237 -19.41 20.07 -13.44
C ASP A 237 -20.02 18.69 -13.13
N ILE A 238 -21.29 18.72 -12.72
CA ILE A 238 -22.01 17.54 -12.23
C ILE A 238 -22.11 16.44 -13.28
N ASN A 239 -22.20 16.79 -14.57
CA ASN A 239 -22.34 15.79 -15.64
C ASN A 239 -21.04 14.99 -15.79
N PHE A 240 -19.89 15.65 -15.72
CA PHE A 240 -18.59 14.96 -15.74
C PHE A 240 -18.38 14.09 -14.50
N ARG A 241 -18.82 14.55 -13.32
CA ARG A 241 -18.81 13.74 -12.09
C ARG A 241 -19.65 12.46 -12.25
N ILE A 242 -20.86 12.57 -12.80
CA ILE A 242 -21.74 11.43 -13.07
C ILE A 242 -21.08 10.47 -14.07
N GLN A 243 -20.51 10.98 -15.16
CA GLN A 243 -19.83 10.15 -16.16
C GLN A 243 -18.67 9.35 -15.56
N ARG A 244 -17.86 9.97 -14.68
CA ARG A 244 -16.78 9.26 -13.98
C ARG A 244 -17.30 8.11 -13.11
N VAL A 245 -18.37 8.35 -12.35
CA VAL A 245 -18.97 7.29 -11.53
C VAL A 245 -19.55 6.18 -12.40
N LEU A 246 -20.24 6.51 -13.48
CA LEU A 246 -20.72 5.49 -14.42
C LEU A 246 -19.57 4.66 -15.00
N LYS A 247 -18.44 5.29 -15.34
CA LYS A 247 -17.26 4.58 -15.84
C LYS A 247 -16.63 3.66 -14.80
N ASN A 248 -16.49 4.13 -13.56
CA ASN A 248 -15.74 3.43 -12.52
C ASN A 248 -16.57 2.40 -11.73
N TYR A 249 -17.91 2.51 -11.73
CA TYR A 249 -18.79 1.72 -10.86
C TYR A 249 -19.80 0.83 -11.61
N THR A 250 -19.90 0.88 -12.95
CA THR A 250 -20.96 0.17 -13.70
C THR A 250 -20.52 -1.19 -14.27
N PRO A 251 -19.94 -2.04 -13.42
CA PRO A 251 -20.59 -3.35 -13.28
C PRO A 251 -20.81 -3.74 -11.80
N MET A 252 -21.17 -2.80 -10.93
CA MET A 252 -21.48 -3.10 -9.53
C MET A 252 -22.66 -4.07 -9.41
N LYS A 253 -22.42 -5.20 -8.75
CA LYS A 253 -23.46 -6.18 -8.42
C LYS A 253 -24.43 -5.63 -7.37
N LYS A 254 -25.68 -6.06 -7.43
CA LYS A 254 -26.75 -5.59 -6.53
C LYS A 254 -26.41 -5.82 -5.06
N GLU A 255 -25.82 -6.97 -4.75
CA GLU A 255 -25.47 -7.35 -3.38
C GLU A 255 -24.44 -6.36 -2.79
N ILE A 256 -23.40 -6.03 -3.58
CA ILE A 256 -22.37 -5.08 -3.20
C ILE A 256 -22.96 -3.68 -3.00
N PHE A 257 -23.87 -3.26 -3.89
CA PHE A 257 -24.55 -1.97 -3.76
C PHE A 257 -25.33 -1.88 -2.45
N LEU A 258 -26.15 -2.90 -2.15
CA LEU A 258 -26.96 -2.94 -0.93
C LEU A 258 -26.08 -2.95 0.33
N GLU A 259 -25.00 -3.73 0.35
CA GLU A 259 -24.03 -3.70 1.45
C GLU A 259 -23.43 -2.30 1.67
N CYS A 260 -23.15 -1.56 0.59
CA CYS A 260 -22.63 -0.20 0.69
C CYS A 260 -23.69 0.79 1.20
N VAL A 261 -24.95 0.62 0.79
CA VAL A 261 -26.09 1.41 1.29
C VAL A 261 -26.33 1.14 2.78
N GLU A 262 -26.19 -0.10 3.25
CA GLU A 262 -26.33 -0.43 4.67
C GLU A 262 -25.31 0.30 5.54
N LYS A 263 -24.07 0.45 5.07
CA LYS A 263 -23.03 1.18 5.83
C LYS A 263 -23.36 2.66 6.03
N ILE A 264 -24.05 3.28 5.08
CA ILE A 264 -24.46 4.69 5.20
C ILE A 264 -25.84 4.86 5.85
N SER A 265 -26.60 3.77 6.02
CA SER A 265 -27.97 3.79 6.58
C SER A 265 -28.11 4.50 7.93
N PRO A 266 -27.13 4.47 8.88
CA PRO A 266 -27.24 5.22 10.13
C PRO A 266 -27.20 6.75 9.95
N TYR A 267 -26.79 7.23 8.77
CA TYR A 267 -26.57 8.65 8.46
C TYR A 267 -27.55 9.22 7.43
N ILE A 268 -28.50 8.41 6.94
CA ILE A 268 -29.50 8.81 5.93
C ILE A 268 -30.91 8.47 6.43
N SER A 269 -31.93 9.16 5.91
CA SER A 269 -33.32 8.83 6.25
C SER A 269 -33.77 7.51 5.63
N LYS A 270 -34.74 6.85 6.26
CA LYS A 270 -35.38 5.63 5.71
C LYS A 270 -35.93 5.86 4.30
N GLU A 271 -36.58 7.02 4.09
CA GLU A 271 -37.11 7.42 2.78
C GLU A 271 -36.01 7.56 1.72
N PHE A 272 -34.87 8.17 2.08
CA PHE A 272 -33.74 8.30 1.16
C PHE A 272 -33.19 6.92 0.76
N LYS A 273 -33.04 6.02 1.74
CA LYS A 273 -32.59 4.63 1.52
C LYS A 273 -33.53 3.87 0.57
N GLU A 274 -34.83 3.91 0.83
CA GLU A 274 -35.84 3.24 0.00
C GLU A 274 -35.86 3.78 -1.44
N LYS A 275 -35.82 5.11 -1.61
CA LYS A 275 -35.73 5.74 -2.93
C LYS A 275 -34.44 5.36 -3.66
N LEU A 276 -33.32 5.30 -2.96
CA LEU A 276 -32.02 4.95 -3.54
C LEU A 276 -32.02 3.50 -4.05
N CYS A 277 -32.49 2.55 -3.23
CA CYS A 277 -32.60 1.14 -3.61
C CYS A 277 -33.57 0.93 -4.79
N LYS A 278 -34.76 1.57 -4.75
CA LYS A 278 -35.74 1.47 -5.82
C LYS A 278 -35.20 2.00 -7.16
N ASN A 279 -34.46 3.11 -7.15
CA ASN A 279 -33.83 3.62 -8.36
C ASN A 279 -32.74 2.68 -8.88
N PHE A 280 -31.97 2.05 -7.99
CA PHE A 280 -30.95 1.09 -8.40
C PHE A 280 -31.58 -0.14 -9.07
N GLU A 281 -32.66 -0.68 -8.51
CA GLU A 281 -33.41 -1.81 -9.08
C GLU A 281 -34.02 -1.51 -10.45
N ASN A 282 -34.49 -0.28 -10.65
CA ASN A 282 -35.01 0.19 -11.94
C ASN A 282 -33.91 0.58 -12.94
N ASN A 283 -32.64 0.31 -12.64
CA ASN A 283 -31.48 0.70 -13.44
C ASN A 283 -31.35 2.23 -13.68
N ASN A 284 -31.93 3.05 -12.80
CA ASN A 284 -31.87 4.51 -12.85
C ASN A 284 -30.56 5.03 -12.22
N LEU A 285 -29.42 4.53 -12.70
CA LEU A 285 -28.10 4.76 -12.09
C LEU A 285 -27.74 6.25 -11.96
N LYS A 286 -28.10 7.08 -12.95
CA LYS A 286 -27.86 8.54 -12.89
C LYS A 286 -28.56 9.20 -11.71
N ILE A 287 -29.77 8.73 -11.36
CA ILE A 287 -30.53 9.24 -10.21
C ILE A 287 -29.85 8.80 -8.91
N CYS A 288 -29.49 7.51 -8.81
CA CYS A 288 -28.74 7.00 -7.66
C CYS A 288 -27.45 7.80 -7.41
N ILE A 289 -26.69 8.10 -8.46
CA ILE A 289 -25.45 8.86 -8.37
C ILE A 289 -25.71 10.28 -7.86
N LYS A 290 -26.71 10.99 -8.39
CA LYS A 290 -27.07 12.33 -7.93
C LYS A 290 -27.47 12.32 -6.45
N MET A 291 -28.29 11.36 -6.03
CA MET A 291 -28.67 11.20 -4.62
C MET A 291 -27.44 10.96 -3.74
N LEU A 292 -26.52 10.09 -4.16
CA LEU A 292 -25.30 9.82 -3.41
C LEU A 292 -24.38 11.05 -3.34
N PHE A 293 -24.33 11.89 -4.37
CA PHE A 293 -23.61 13.17 -4.30
C PHE A 293 -24.20 14.12 -3.27
N GLU A 294 -25.53 14.22 -3.16
CA GLU A 294 -26.17 15.04 -2.12
C GLU A 294 -25.78 14.58 -0.70
N TYR A 295 -25.61 13.28 -0.50
CA TYR A 295 -25.11 12.73 0.76
C TYR A 295 -23.62 13.03 0.95
N TYR A 296 -22.77 12.59 0.02
CA TYR A 296 -21.32 12.65 0.19
C TYR A 296 -20.78 14.09 0.18
N ASP A 297 -21.29 14.99 -0.65
CA ASP A 297 -20.83 16.38 -0.69
C ASP A 297 -21.19 17.14 0.60
N ARG A 298 -22.19 16.68 1.37
CA ARG A 298 -22.48 17.21 2.71
C ARG A 298 -21.50 16.66 3.76
N VAL A 299 -21.10 15.41 3.62
CA VAL A 299 -20.14 14.74 4.53
C VAL A 299 -18.72 15.27 4.30
N TYR A 300 -18.30 15.40 3.05
CA TYR A 300 -17.01 15.98 2.66
C TYR A 300 -17.11 17.52 2.69
N LYS A 301 -16.98 18.08 3.89
CA LYS A 301 -17.01 19.54 4.08
C LYS A 301 -15.90 20.22 3.27
N LYS A 302 -16.26 21.29 2.55
CA LYS A 302 -15.31 22.21 1.93
C LYS A 302 -14.35 22.76 3.00
N PRO A 303 -13.02 22.70 2.78
CA PRO A 303 -12.06 23.28 3.71
C PRO A 303 -12.37 24.75 3.98
N THR A 304 -12.12 25.21 5.20
CA THR A 304 -12.35 26.62 5.60
C THR A 304 -11.44 27.58 4.84
N LYS A 305 -10.21 27.15 4.53
CA LYS A 305 -9.24 27.89 3.72
C LYS A 305 -8.93 27.11 2.45
N ILE A 306 -9.03 27.80 1.32
CA ILE A 306 -8.63 27.32 0.00
C ILE A 306 -7.62 28.30 -0.56
N ASP A 307 -6.47 27.80 -0.97
CA ASP A 307 -5.38 28.62 -1.51
C ASP A 307 -5.51 28.75 -3.04
N TYR A 308 -6.02 27.73 -3.73
CA TYR A 308 -6.20 27.74 -5.19
C TYR A 308 -7.48 27.04 -5.64
N PHE A 309 -8.01 27.45 -6.79
CA PHE A 309 -9.16 26.83 -7.46
C PHE A 309 -8.74 26.32 -8.84
N ILE A 310 -9.16 25.10 -9.18
CA ILE A 310 -8.92 24.52 -10.51
C ILE A 310 -10.21 23.92 -11.08
N ASN A 311 -10.41 24.07 -12.39
CA ASN A 311 -11.49 23.41 -13.10
C ASN A 311 -11.05 22.02 -13.58
N SER A 312 -11.45 21.01 -12.82
CA SER A 312 -11.20 19.59 -13.09
C SER A 312 -12.20 18.94 -14.06
N SER A 313 -13.08 19.72 -14.70
CA SER A 313 -13.90 19.25 -15.82
C SER A 313 -13.05 18.98 -17.07
N ASN A 314 -11.93 19.71 -17.23
CA ASN A 314 -10.91 19.45 -18.24
C ASN A 314 -9.59 19.07 -17.54
N LEU A 315 -9.25 17.78 -17.57
CA LEU A 315 -8.08 17.26 -16.86
C LEU A 315 -6.75 17.78 -17.42
N ASP A 316 -6.66 18.03 -18.72
CA ASP A 316 -5.43 18.51 -19.36
C ASP A 316 -5.12 19.96 -18.99
N GLU A 317 -6.15 20.80 -18.96
CA GLU A 317 -6.04 22.19 -18.52
C GLU A 317 -5.74 22.28 -17.02
N ALA A 318 -6.45 21.49 -16.21
CA ALA A 318 -6.19 21.38 -14.78
C ALA A 318 -4.75 20.91 -14.50
N LYS A 319 -4.23 19.93 -15.24
CA LYS A 319 -2.83 19.49 -15.13
C LYS A 319 -1.86 20.64 -15.40
N LYS A 320 -2.06 21.38 -16.50
CA LYS A 320 -1.18 22.53 -16.85
C LYS A 320 -1.16 23.57 -15.74
N HIS A 321 -2.32 23.89 -15.17
CA HIS A 321 -2.42 24.83 -14.04
C HIS A 321 -1.75 24.28 -12.77
N LEU A 322 -1.94 22.99 -12.44
CA LEU A 322 -1.23 22.38 -11.30
C LEU A 322 0.29 22.43 -11.48
N MET A 323 0.79 22.17 -12.69
CA MET A 323 2.22 22.25 -12.97
C MET A 323 2.78 23.67 -12.83
N SER A 324 1.99 24.72 -13.08
CA SER A 324 2.44 26.11 -12.87
C SER A 324 2.48 26.53 -11.39
N LEU A 325 1.84 25.78 -10.49
CA LEU A 325 1.94 26.03 -9.03
C LEU A 325 3.25 25.49 -8.43
N ASN A 326 3.99 24.65 -9.18
CA ASN A 326 5.28 24.10 -8.78
C ASN A 326 6.48 24.99 -9.15
N SER A 327 6.28 26.01 -9.98
CA SER A 327 7.33 26.92 -10.49
C SER A 327 7.80 27.95 -9.47
#